data_AF-A0A1Y0FSA3-F1
#
_entry.id   AF-A0A1Y0FSA3-F1
#
_cell.length_a   1.000
_cell.length_b   1.000
_cell.length_c   1.000
_cell.angle_alpha   90.00
_cell.angle_beta   90.00
_cell.angle_gamma   90.00
#
_symmetry.space_group_name_H-M   'P 1'
#
loop_
_entity.id
_entity.type
_entity.pdbx_description
1 polymer ?
#
loop_
_entity_poly.entity_id
_entity_poly.type
_entity_poly.pdbx_seq_one_letter_code
_entity_poly.pdbx_strand_id
1 'polypeptide(L)'
;MLLIALPCYGGIYADAVKQLGYSELAATFSIEKVTRITGRDAGKAEDFSEQQALAVLKTLDAPTTKVDLASFVAHYNKPDLAYLGNLREPSVYQRIETRWLSASKEGHSDFAIALRSVIDQSVATGYNIYTTPWPLFERETHIIYGHNDIDHAQQLLALLASEGLEAQVGFSLKTSAFLHRDDWGTPNPNTIRLSDNRHLIEAREYDLHFGFATADDKQRFMQIVNRYAKKNRAEQSGLIRSAWWQPYYRSRVAAPNFHPVTQILVSHGEETAVMLALPNKAPGLIKNIAALNKTWTLNPETIWVNPAFYRYLQGNYK
;
A
#
# COMPACT_ATOMS: atom_id res chain seq x y z
N MET A 1 -33.39 9.22 -3.72
CA MET A 1 -32.45 9.04 -2.58
C MET A 1 -33.30 8.82 -1.35
N LEU A 2 -33.60 7.57 -1.03
CA LEU A 2 -34.45 7.21 0.11
C LEU A 2 -33.53 7.16 1.35
N LEU A 3 -33.61 8.18 2.21
CA LEU A 3 -33.02 8.14 3.54
C LEU A 3 -33.83 7.14 4.37
N ILE A 4 -33.29 5.94 4.54
CA ILE A 4 -33.81 5.00 5.53
C ILE A 4 -33.33 5.50 6.88
N ALA A 5 -34.24 6.15 7.62
CA ALA A 5 -34.05 6.43 9.04
C ALA A 5 -34.08 5.09 9.79
N LEU A 6 -32.95 4.70 10.37
CA LEU A 6 -32.87 3.56 11.29
C LEU A 6 -33.54 3.95 12.63
N PRO A 7 -34.34 3.06 13.24
CA PRO A 7 -34.99 3.33 14.51
C PRO A 7 -33.95 3.35 15.65
N CYS A 8 -33.81 4.51 16.30
CA CYS A 8 -33.04 4.68 17.54
C CYS A 8 -33.74 3.95 18.70
N TYR A 9 -33.39 2.70 18.97
CA TYR A 9 -33.68 2.03 20.24
C TYR A 9 -32.48 1.21 20.77
N GLY A 10 -31.28 1.42 20.24
CA GLY A 10 -30.02 0.85 20.73
C GLY A 10 -29.01 1.94 21.04
N GLY A 11 -28.22 1.76 22.10
CA GLY A 11 -27.06 2.60 22.35
C GLY A 11 -26.01 2.42 21.23
N ILE A 12 -25.14 3.43 21.07
CA ILE A 12 -24.16 3.48 19.96
C ILE A 12 -23.19 2.29 20.00
N TYR A 13 -22.87 1.76 21.19
CA TYR A 13 -21.95 0.65 21.34
C TYR A 13 -22.64 -0.69 21.07
N ALA A 14 -23.87 -0.87 21.54
CA ALA A 14 -24.66 -2.07 21.27
C ALA A 14 -24.87 -2.28 19.76
N ASP A 15 -25.20 -1.21 19.03
CA ASP A 15 -25.35 -1.25 17.57
C ASP A 15 -24.03 -1.62 16.86
N ALA A 16 -22.90 -1.07 17.33
CA ALA A 16 -21.59 -1.40 16.79
C ALA A 16 -21.24 -2.87 17.04
N VAL A 17 -21.33 -3.35 18.28
CA VAL A 17 -21.04 -4.75 18.65
C VAL A 17 -21.90 -5.73 17.87
N LYS A 18 -23.17 -5.39 17.63
CA LYS A 18 -24.06 -6.20 16.80
C LYS A 18 -23.59 -6.28 15.34
N GLN A 19 -23.22 -5.15 14.74
CA GLN A 19 -22.69 -5.12 13.36
C GLN A 19 -21.35 -5.86 13.23
N LEU A 20 -20.54 -5.84 14.28
CA LEU A 20 -19.27 -6.56 14.35
C LEU A 20 -19.45 -8.07 14.63
N GLY A 21 -20.66 -8.55 14.94
CA GLY A 21 -20.92 -9.97 15.24
C GLY A 21 -20.46 -10.43 16.62
N TYR A 22 -20.43 -9.54 17.62
CA TYR A 22 -19.98 -9.84 18.99
C TYR A 22 -21.08 -9.76 20.06
N SER A 23 -22.36 -9.79 19.65
CA SER A 23 -23.49 -9.72 20.59
C SER A 23 -23.45 -10.84 21.64
N GLU A 24 -23.13 -12.05 21.21
CA GLU A 24 -23.01 -13.24 22.07
C GLU A 24 -21.86 -13.09 23.05
N LEU A 25 -20.72 -12.53 22.62
CA LEU A 25 -19.59 -12.24 23.49
C LEU A 25 -19.96 -11.20 24.54
N ALA A 26 -20.65 -10.11 24.14
CA ALA A 26 -21.09 -9.07 25.06
C ALA A 26 -21.99 -9.63 26.16
N ALA A 27 -22.92 -10.52 25.81
CA ALA A 27 -23.81 -11.18 26.76
C ALA A 27 -23.07 -12.03 27.82
N THR A 28 -21.82 -12.45 27.55
CA THR A 28 -21.00 -13.20 28.53
C THR A 28 -20.32 -12.31 29.59
N PHE A 29 -20.36 -10.97 29.46
CA PHE A 29 -19.60 -10.09 30.34
C PHE A 29 -20.39 -9.77 31.61
N SER A 30 -19.92 -10.28 32.76
CA SER A 30 -20.48 -9.97 34.08
C SER A 30 -20.23 -8.51 34.48
N ILE A 31 -20.96 -8.03 35.49
CA ILE A 31 -20.76 -6.70 36.09
C ILE A 31 -19.30 -6.50 36.51
N GLU A 32 -18.66 -7.49 37.15
CA GLU A 32 -17.25 -7.35 37.55
C GLU A 32 -16.32 -7.25 36.34
N LYS A 33 -16.57 -8.05 35.29
CA LYS A 33 -15.76 -8.03 34.07
C LYS A 33 -15.90 -6.70 33.32
N VAL A 34 -17.12 -6.19 33.16
CA VAL A 34 -17.39 -4.88 32.56
C VAL A 34 -16.73 -3.76 33.36
N THR A 35 -16.87 -3.79 34.68
CA THR A 35 -16.28 -2.76 35.56
C THR A 35 -14.76 -2.74 35.45
N ARG A 36 -14.12 -3.92 35.44
CA ARG A 36 -12.67 -4.06 35.29
C ARG A 36 -12.15 -3.55 33.94
N ILE A 37 -12.86 -3.82 32.84
CA ILE A 37 -12.42 -3.44 31.49
C ILE A 37 -12.71 -1.96 31.20
N THR A 38 -13.90 -1.48 31.57
CA THR A 38 -14.31 -0.11 31.24
C THR A 38 -13.78 0.92 32.22
N GLY A 39 -13.50 0.52 33.47
CA GLY A 39 -13.19 1.40 34.60
C GLY A 39 -14.43 2.09 35.18
N ARG A 40 -15.63 1.70 34.78
CA ARG A 40 -16.92 2.29 35.20
C ARG A 40 -17.67 1.30 36.09
N ASP A 41 -18.29 1.78 37.18
CA ASP A 41 -19.15 0.94 38.02
C ASP A 41 -20.39 0.50 37.25
N ALA A 42 -20.35 -0.72 36.69
CA ALA A 42 -21.43 -1.25 35.87
C ALA A 42 -22.63 -1.71 36.69
N GLY A 43 -22.50 -1.85 38.02
CA GLY A 43 -23.58 -2.24 38.92
C GLY A 43 -24.64 -1.15 39.11
N LYS A 44 -24.35 0.08 38.67
CA LYS A 44 -25.25 1.24 38.72
C LYS A 44 -25.63 1.77 37.33
N ALA A 45 -25.25 1.07 36.26
CA ALA A 45 -25.53 1.52 34.90
C ALA A 45 -27.02 1.39 34.59
N GLU A 46 -27.65 2.48 34.12
CA GLU A 46 -29.03 2.46 33.64
C GLU A 46 -29.21 1.53 32.44
N ASP A 47 -28.17 1.42 31.60
CA ASP A 47 -28.11 0.48 30.48
C ASP A 47 -26.86 -0.41 30.61
N PHE A 48 -27.03 -1.56 31.27
CA PHE A 48 -25.96 -2.54 31.41
C PHE A 48 -25.54 -3.14 30.06
N SER A 49 -26.46 -3.27 29.11
CA SER A 49 -26.18 -3.85 27.80
C SER A 49 -25.22 -2.95 26.98
N GLU A 50 -25.39 -1.63 27.10
CA GLU A 50 -24.49 -0.66 26.49
C GLU A 50 -23.10 -0.67 27.14
N GLN A 51 -23.00 -0.92 28.46
CA GLN A 51 -21.71 -1.09 29.12
C GLN A 51 -21.02 -2.42 28.76
N GLN A 52 -21.78 -3.51 28.59
CA GLN A 52 -21.25 -4.77 28.05
C GLN A 52 -20.68 -4.57 26.65
N ALA A 53 -21.40 -3.85 25.79
CA ALA A 53 -20.95 -3.55 24.45
C ALA A 53 -19.68 -2.67 24.44
N LEU A 54 -19.62 -1.64 25.28
CA LEU A 54 -18.40 -0.83 25.47
C LEU A 54 -17.21 -1.68 25.93
N ALA A 55 -17.43 -2.63 26.83
CA ALA A 55 -16.37 -3.52 27.31
C ALA A 55 -15.84 -4.45 26.20
N VAL A 56 -16.72 -4.94 25.32
CA VAL A 56 -16.31 -5.68 24.12
C VAL A 56 -15.48 -4.81 23.19
N LEU A 57 -15.94 -3.60 22.87
CA LEU A 57 -15.20 -2.67 22.01
C LEU A 57 -13.80 -2.36 22.55
N LYS A 58 -13.67 -2.11 23.86
CA LYS A 58 -12.36 -1.95 24.51
C LYS A 58 -11.49 -3.22 24.45
N THR A 59 -12.10 -4.40 24.49
CA THR A 59 -11.37 -5.68 24.35
C THR A 59 -10.81 -5.86 22.94
N LEU A 60 -11.51 -5.34 21.93
CA LEU A 60 -11.10 -5.34 20.53
C LEU A 60 -10.17 -4.16 20.17
N ASP A 61 -9.80 -3.32 21.16
CA ASP A 61 -9.09 -2.05 20.96
C ASP A 61 -9.78 -1.12 19.95
N ALA A 62 -11.11 -1.19 19.87
CA ALA A 62 -11.90 -0.35 19.00
C ALA A 62 -12.02 1.08 19.57
N PRO A 63 -12.00 2.11 18.72
CA PRO A 63 -12.21 3.49 19.17
C PRO A 63 -13.63 3.66 19.69
N THR A 64 -13.81 4.51 20.70
CA THR A 64 -15.12 4.70 21.36
C THR A 64 -15.77 6.05 21.04
N THR A 65 -15.13 6.90 20.23
CA THR A 65 -15.77 8.13 19.73
C THR A 65 -16.74 7.76 18.61
N LYS A 66 -17.86 8.49 18.46
CA LYS A 66 -18.91 8.13 17.49
C LYS A 66 -18.40 8.07 16.04
N VAL A 67 -17.55 9.02 15.65
CA VAL A 67 -17.02 9.12 14.27
C VAL A 67 -16.05 7.98 13.99
N ASP A 68 -15.08 7.78 14.89
CA ASP A 68 -14.04 6.77 14.71
C ASP A 68 -14.64 5.35 14.81
N LEU A 69 -15.63 5.15 15.69
CA LEU A 69 -16.34 3.87 15.83
C LEU A 69 -17.13 3.53 14.57
N ALA A 70 -17.82 4.50 13.96
CA ALA A 70 -18.55 4.26 12.71
C ALA A 70 -17.60 3.85 11.57
N SER A 71 -16.44 4.51 11.47
CA SER A 71 -15.40 4.12 10.50
C SER A 71 -14.85 2.73 10.78
N PHE A 72 -14.56 2.41 12.06
CA PHE A 72 -14.10 1.09 12.47
C PHE A 72 -15.08 -0.01 12.06
N VAL A 73 -16.37 0.14 12.39
CA VAL A 73 -17.42 -0.85 12.05
C VAL A 73 -17.55 -1.05 10.54
N ALA A 74 -17.52 0.02 9.75
CA ALA A 74 -17.64 -0.05 8.29
C ALA A 74 -16.50 -0.83 7.60
N HIS A 75 -15.35 -0.96 8.27
CA HIS A 75 -14.15 -1.62 7.74
C HIS A 75 -13.85 -2.97 8.40
N TYR A 76 -14.38 -3.24 9.61
CA TYR A 76 -14.03 -4.43 10.38
C TYR A 76 -14.28 -5.76 9.67
N ASN A 77 -15.45 -5.89 9.03
CA ASN A 77 -15.84 -7.11 8.30
C ASN A 77 -15.31 -7.14 6.86
N LYS A 78 -14.61 -6.09 6.39
CA LYS A 78 -13.93 -6.12 5.10
C LYS A 78 -12.56 -6.76 5.35
N PRO A 79 -12.30 -7.98 4.87
CA PRO A 79 -10.98 -8.57 5.04
C PRO A 79 -9.96 -7.70 4.32
N ASP A 80 -9.19 -6.92 5.07
CA ASP A 80 -8.03 -6.24 4.54
C ASP A 80 -6.91 -7.27 4.36
N LEU A 81 -6.98 -7.97 3.22
CA LEU A 81 -6.02 -9.00 2.84
C LEU A 81 -4.61 -8.45 2.60
N ALA A 82 -4.43 -7.13 2.60
CA ALA A 82 -3.14 -6.49 2.39
C ALA A 82 -2.54 -5.95 3.71
N TYR A 83 -3.35 -5.62 4.71
CA TYR A 83 -2.90 -5.31 6.07
C TYR A 83 -2.18 -6.50 6.71
N LEU A 84 -1.12 -6.19 7.46
CA LEU A 84 -0.26 -7.18 8.09
C LEU A 84 -0.09 -7.02 9.60
N GLY A 85 -0.42 -5.88 10.16
CA GLY A 85 -0.16 -5.54 11.56
C GLY A 85 0.45 -4.16 11.69
N ASN A 86 0.74 -3.73 12.92
CA ASN A 86 1.42 -2.48 13.19
C ASN A 86 2.94 -2.64 13.17
N LEU A 87 3.63 -1.54 12.84
CA LEU A 87 5.06 -1.41 12.99
C LEU A 87 5.44 -1.77 14.43
N ARG A 88 6.54 -2.51 14.62
CA ARG A 88 7.01 -3.13 15.89
C ARG A 88 6.34 -4.43 16.31
N GLU A 89 5.24 -4.86 15.69
CA GLU A 89 4.73 -6.21 15.93
C GLU A 89 5.70 -7.26 15.37
N PRO A 90 6.25 -8.17 16.19
CA PRO A 90 7.21 -9.18 15.70
C PRO A 90 6.64 -10.09 14.61
N SER A 91 5.32 -10.28 14.59
CA SER A 91 4.65 -11.13 13.60
C SER A 91 4.66 -10.55 12.18
N VAL A 92 4.81 -9.23 12.02
CA VAL A 92 4.80 -8.58 10.69
C VAL A 92 5.95 -9.09 9.82
N TYR A 93 7.14 -9.28 10.40
CA TYR A 93 8.32 -9.78 9.69
C TYR A 93 8.05 -11.15 9.04
N GLN A 94 7.47 -12.08 9.81
CA GLN A 94 7.12 -13.42 9.33
C GLN A 94 5.97 -13.40 8.31
N ARG A 95 4.97 -12.53 8.49
CA ARG A 95 3.84 -12.43 7.56
C ARG A 95 4.27 -11.88 6.19
N ILE A 96 5.19 -10.92 6.16
CA ILE A 96 5.80 -10.40 4.92
C ILE A 96 6.54 -11.51 4.19
N GLU A 97 7.42 -12.22 4.90
CA GLU A 97 8.20 -13.31 4.33
C GLU A 97 7.28 -14.40 3.77
N THR A 98 6.25 -14.78 4.54
CA THR A 98 5.27 -15.78 4.12
C THR A 98 4.56 -15.36 2.85
N ARG A 99 4.08 -14.11 2.75
CA ARG A 99 3.43 -13.60 1.53
C ARG A 99 4.37 -13.53 0.33
N TRP A 100 5.63 -13.16 0.55
CA TRP A 100 6.65 -13.12 -0.51
C TRP A 100 6.99 -14.51 -1.05
N LEU A 101 7.08 -15.51 -0.17
CA LEU A 101 7.36 -16.90 -0.52
C LEU A 101 6.14 -17.62 -1.12
N SER A 102 4.93 -17.30 -0.65
CA SER A 102 3.68 -17.88 -1.16
C SER A 102 3.23 -17.28 -2.49
N ALA A 103 3.90 -16.24 -2.97
CA ALA A 103 3.63 -15.64 -4.27
C ALA A 103 3.77 -16.71 -5.37
N SER A 104 2.64 -17.08 -5.98
CA SER A 104 2.59 -18.03 -7.08
C SER A 104 3.53 -17.57 -8.21
N LYS A 105 4.35 -18.48 -8.74
CA LYS A 105 5.10 -18.26 -9.99
C LYS A 105 4.18 -18.51 -11.19
N GLU A 106 2.97 -17.97 -11.14
CA GLU A 106 2.05 -18.12 -12.25
C GLU A 106 2.70 -17.57 -13.53
N GLY A 107 2.44 -18.27 -14.63
CA GLY A 107 2.91 -17.85 -15.95
C GLY A 107 2.35 -16.47 -16.31
N HIS A 108 2.94 -15.84 -17.32
CA HIS A 108 2.49 -14.54 -17.76
C HIS A 108 1.08 -14.62 -18.33
N SER A 109 0.18 -13.76 -17.83
CA SER A 109 -1.17 -13.61 -18.39
C SER A 109 -1.10 -13.09 -19.82
N ASP A 110 -2.15 -13.35 -20.60
CA ASP A 110 -2.31 -12.77 -21.95
C ASP A 110 -2.22 -11.24 -21.91
N PHE A 111 -2.69 -10.63 -20.82
CA PHE A 111 -2.56 -9.20 -20.60
C PHE A 111 -1.10 -8.76 -20.42
N ALA A 112 -0.30 -9.46 -19.60
CA ALA A 112 1.13 -9.20 -19.46
C ALA A 112 1.87 -9.35 -20.79
N ILE A 113 1.57 -10.39 -21.58
CA ILE A 113 2.16 -10.60 -22.91
C ILE A 113 1.79 -9.44 -23.85
N ALA A 114 0.53 -9.00 -23.84
CA ALA A 114 0.09 -7.89 -24.66
C ALA A 114 0.75 -6.56 -24.23
N LEU A 115 1.00 -6.34 -22.94
CA LEU A 115 1.72 -5.17 -22.43
C LEU A 115 3.19 -5.12 -22.90
N ARG A 116 3.86 -6.27 -23.07
CA ARG A 116 5.21 -6.31 -23.65
C ARG A 116 5.25 -5.69 -25.04
N SER A 117 4.21 -5.89 -25.85
CA SER A 117 4.12 -5.31 -27.18
C SER A 117 4.06 -3.78 -27.18
N VAL A 118 3.58 -3.17 -26.07
CA VAL A 118 3.58 -1.71 -25.87
C VAL A 118 5.01 -1.19 -25.72
N ILE A 119 5.85 -1.93 -25.00
CA ILE A 119 7.27 -1.60 -24.82
C ILE A 119 8.05 -1.88 -26.11
N ASP A 120 7.80 -3.01 -26.77
CA ASP A 120 8.41 -3.39 -28.04
C ASP A 120 8.16 -2.30 -29.12
N GLN A 121 6.95 -1.75 -29.17
CA GLN A 121 6.60 -0.62 -30.06
C GLN A 121 7.11 0.74 -29.57
N SER A 122 7.92 0.79 -28.51
CA SER A 122 8.46 2.02 -27.91
C SER A 122 7.40 3.03 -27.45
N VAL A 123 6.18 2.57 -27.20
CA VAL A 123 5.10 3.41 -26.68
C VAL A 123 5.35 3.72 -25.20
N ALA A 124 5.80 2.73 -24.43
CA ALA A 124 6.15 2.85 -23.01
C ALA A 124 7.55 2.27 -22.74
N THR A 125 8.14 2.64 -21.60
CA THR A 125 9.45 2.13 -21.15
C THR A 125 9.34 1.13 -20.01
N GLY A 126 8.13 0.95 -19.47
CA GLY A 126 7.86 -0.04 -18.43
C GLY A 126 6.41 0.02 -17.93
N TYR A 127 6.03 -1.00 -17.17
CA TYR A 127 4.74 -1.10 -16.47
C TYR A 127 4.90 -1.90 -15.17
N ASN A 128 3.92 -1.79 -14.28
CA ASN A 128 3.75 -2.68 -13.13
C ASN A 128 2.39 -3.35 -13.21
N ILE A 129 2.27 -4.64 -12.89
CA ILE A 129 0.98 -5.33 -12.71
C ILE A 129 0.84 -5.66 -11.22
N TYR A 130 -0.23 -5.19 -10.58
CA TYR A 130 -0.51 -5.59 -9.19
C TYR A 130 -1.11 -7.00 -9.18
N THR A 131 -0.59 -7.86 -8.31
CA THR A 131 -1.05 -9.25 -8.18
C THR A 131 -1.78 -9.52 -6.87
N THR A 132 -1.86 -8.50 -6.00
CA THR A 132 -2.59 -8.55 -4.73
C THR A 132 -3.23 -7.19 -4.45
N PRO A 133 -4.33 -7.13 -3.68
CA PRO A 133 -4.97 -5.88 -3.31
C PRO A 133 -4.05 -4.96 -2.49
N TRP A 134 -4.40 -3.68 -2.45
CA TRP A 134 -3.82 -2.70 -1.52
C TRP A 134 -4.60 -2.69 -0.20
N PRO A 135 -3.98 -2.24 0.90
CA PRO A 135 -4.70 -2.09 2.16
C PRO A 135 -5.68 -0.91 2.12
N LEU A 136 -6.64 -0.92 3.02
CA LEU A 136 -7.72 0.06 3.14
C LEU A 136 -7.28 1.32 3.92
N PHE A 137 -6.00 1.67 3.86
CA PHE A 137 -5.44 2.81 4.60
C PHE A 137 -5.95 4.16 4.05
N GLU A 138 -6.13 5.11 4.96
CA GLU A 138 -6.55 6.48 4.64
C GLU A 138 -5.55 7.18 3.73
N ARG A 139 -6.04 7.79 2.64
CA ARG A 139 -5.19 8.33 1.56
C ARG A 139 -4.22 9.41 2.06
N GLU A 140 -4.71 10.22 2.99
CA GLU A 140 -4.02 11.39 3.55
C GLU A 140 -2.82 10.99 4.40
N THR A 141 -2.84 9.80 5.01
CA THR A 141 -1.75 9.27 5.84
C THR A 141 -1.03 8.05 5.25
N HIS A 142 -1.47 7.57 4.08
CA HIS A 142 -0.86 6.46 3.35
C HIS A 142 0.39 6.85 2.55
N ILE A 143 1.49 6.11 2.75
CA ILE A 143 2.67 6.08 1.86
C ILE A 143 2.84 4.67 1.29
N ILE A 144 3.29 4.62 0.04
CA ILE A 144 3.59 3.37 -0.68
C ILE A 144 5.07 3.39 -1.06
N TYR A 145 5.83 2.39 -0.63
CA TYR A 145 7.27 2.23 -0.88
C TYR A 145 7.52 0.97 -1.73
N GLY A 146 8.04 1.14 -2.94
CA GLY A 146 8.28 0.04 -3.86
C GLY A 146 9.72 -0.45 -3.84
N HIS A 147 9.92 -1.77 -3.80
CA HIS A 147 11.24 -2.40 -3.90
C HIS A 147 11.12 -3.89 -4.32
N ASN A 148 12.25 -4.56 -4.56
CA ASN A 148 12.31 -5.95 -5.02
C ASN A 148 13.20 -6.88 -4.17
N ASP A 149 13.62 -6.42 -2.98
CA ASP A 149 14.51 -7.17 -2.08
C ASP A 149 13.78 -7.35 -0.74
N ILE A 150 13.43 -8.57 -0.40
CA ILE A 150 12.63 -8.83 0.81
C ILE A 150 13.43 -8.56 2.09
N ASP A 151 14.74 -8.79 2.08
CA ASP A 151 15.60 -8.46 3.22
C ASP A 151 15.67 -6.95 3.42
N HIS A 152 15.62 -6.16 2.33
CA HIS A 152 15.47 -4.70 2.42
C HIS A 152 14.17 -4.30 3.13
N ALA A 153 13.05 -4.97 2.85
CA ALA A 153 11.79 -4.70 3.55
C ALA A 153 11.93 -4.95 5.04
N GLN A 154 12.49 -6.10 5.43
CA GLN A 154 12.69 -6.44 6.84
C GLN A 154 13.56 -5.39 7.55
N GLN A 155 14.66 -4.95 6.92
CA GLN A 155 15.54 -3.91 7.48
C GLN A 155 14.86 -2.54 7.53
N LEU A 156 14.06 -2.18 6.52
CA LEU A 156 13.33 -0.91 6.51
C LEU A 156 12.34 -0.84 7.67
N LEU A 157 11.60 -1.91 7.95
CA LEU A 157 10.66 -1.94 9.08
C LEU A 157 11.38 -1.79 10.42
N ALA A 158 12.46 -2.53 10.63
CA ALA A 158 13.27 -2.41 11.84
C ALA A 158 13.85 -1.01 12.00
N LEU A 159 14.34 -0.41 10.91
CA LEU A 159 14.85 0.96 10.88
C LEU A 159 13.79 1.98 11.27
N LEU A 160 12.61 1.96 10.64
CA LEU A 160 11.52 2.88 10.94
C LEU A 160 11.08 2.75 12.41
N ALA A 161 10.96 1.52 12.90
CA ALA A 161 10.65 1.24 14.30
C ALA A 161 11.73 1.79 15.26
N SER A 162 13.01 1.67 14.91
CA SER A 162 14.13 2.18 15.71
C SER A 162 14.21 3.70 15.75
N GLU A 163 13.76 4.37 14.69
CA GLU A 163 13.67 5.83 14.58
C GLU A 163 12.38 6.38 15.21
N GLY A 164 11.62 5.53 15.92
CA GLY A 164 10.45 5.91 16.69
C GLY A 164 9.24 6.32 15.84
N LEU A 165 9.08 5.71 14.66
CA LEU A 165 7.83 5.79 13.91
C LEU A 165 6.85 4.71 14.39
N GLU A 166 5.57 5.04 14.26
CA GLU A 166 4.44 4.13 14.44
C GLU A 166 3.62 4.15 13.14
N ALA A 167 3.20 2.99 12.63
CA ALA A 167 2.43 2.89 11.40
C ALA A 167 1.68 1.56 11.31
N GLN A 168 0.53 1.56 10.67
CA GLN A 168 -0.04 0.33 10.12
C GLN A 168 0.82 -0.12 8.93
N VAL A 169 1.12 -1.42 8.85
CA VAL A 169 1.93 -2.02 7.78
C VAL A 169 1.04 -2.87 6.90
N GLY A 170 1.09 -2.63 5.61
CA GLY A 170 0.51 -3.49 4.58
C GLY A 170 1.56 -3.91 3.57
N PHE A 171 1.26 -4.95 2.80
CA PHE A 171 2.16 -5.51 1.80
C PHE A 171 1.36 -5.99 0.60
N SER A 172 1.75 -5.51 -0.58
CA SER A 172 1.22 -5.98 -1.85
C SER A 172 2.35 -6.42 -2.78
N LEU A 173 2.10 -7.45 -3.57
CA LEU A 173 2.97 -7.95 -4.61
C LEU A 173 2.63 -7.29 -5.94
N LYS A 174 3.68 -7.11 -6.74
CA LYS A 174 3.55 -6.66 -8.12
C LYS A 174 4.65 -7.26 -8.98
N THR A 175 4.41 -7.31 -10.28
CA THR A 175 5.45 -7.61 -11.27
C THR A 175 5.77 -6.32 -12.02
N SER A 176 7.04 -5.94 -12.07
CA SER A 176 7.50 -4.83 -12.89
C SER A 176 8.10 -5.36 -14.20
N ALA A 177 7.93 -4.59 -15.27
CA ALA A 177 8.60 -4.81 -16.54
C ALA A 177 9.22 -3.48 -16.98
N PHE A 178 10.51 -3.48 -17.33
CA PHE A 178 11.24 -2.27 -17.72
C PHE A 178 12.41 -2.57 -18.64
N LEU A 179 12.78 -1.60 -19.47
CA LEU A 179 13.93 -1.72 -20.35
C LEU A 179 15.24 -1.72 -19.55
N HIS A 180 16.10 -2.69 -19.84
CA HIS A 180 17.51 -2.64 -19.47
C HIS A 180 18.15 -1.41 -20.14
N ARG A 181 18.98 -0.67 -19.39
CA ARG A 181 19.67 0.52 -19.90
C ARG A 181 21.10 0.19 -20.28
N ASP A 182 21.59 0.78 -21.35
CA ASP A 182 22.92 0.46 -21.90
C ASP A 182 24.06 0.68 -20.89
N ASP A 183 23.89 1.63 -19.96
CA ASP A 183 24.86 1.98 -18.93
C ASP A 183 24.89 1.00 -17.73
N TRP A 184 24.00 0.00 -17.70
CA TRP A 184 23.93 -1.00 -16.64
C TRP A 184 24.80 -2.24 -16.89
N GLY A 185 25.55 -2.25 -18.00
CA GLY A 185 26.44 -3.35 -18.37
C GLY A 185 25.72 -4.42 -19.20
N THR A 186 26.21 -5.67 -19.14
CA THR A 186 25.63 -6.76 -19.92
C THR A 186 24.29 -7.21 -19.32
N PRO A 187 23.19 -7.24 -20.10
CA PRO A 187 21.91 -7.74 -19.63
C PRO A 187 22.02 -9.19 -19.14
N ASN A 188 21.24 -9.52 -18.09
CA ASN A 188 21.13 -10.90 -17.63
C ASN A 188 20.58 -11.79 -18.78
N PRO A 189 21.10 -13.01 -19.00
CA PRO A 189 20.59 -13.94 -20.02
C PRO A 189 19.10 -14.24 -19.95
N ASN A 190 18.48 -14.09 -18.76
CA ASN A 190 17.05 -14.32 -18.55
C ASN A 190 16.15 -13.13 -18.95
N THR A 191 16.72 -12.07 -19.52
CA THR A 191 15.95 -10.96 -20.08
C THR A 191 15.22 -11.37 -21.36
N ILE A 192 14.09 -10.71 -21.63
CA ILE A 192 13.32 -10.92 -22.85
C ILE A 192 13.88 -10.00 -23.93
N ARG A 193 14.39 -10.57 -25.02
CA ARG A 193 14.88 -9.78 -26.17
C ARG A 193 13.70 -9.27 -27.00
N LEU A 194 13.63 -7.95 -27.18
CA LEU A 194 12.64 -7.27 -28.01
C LEU A 194 13.06 -7.26 -29.49
N SER A 195 12.14 -6.88 -30.37
CA SER A 195 12.33 -6.92 -31.83
C SER A 195 13.49 -6.04 -32.31
N ASP A 196 13.79 -4.96 -31.59
CA ASP A 196 14.86 -4.00 -31.88
C ASP A 196 16.14 -4.24 -31.04
N ASN A 197 16.30 -5.44 -30.49
CA ASN A 197 17.42 -5.86 -29.63
C ASN A 197 17.51 -5.18 -28.27
N ARG A 198 16.54 -4.35 -27.87
CA ARG A 198 16.43 -3.94 -26.47
C ARG A 198 16.10 -5.15 -25.60
N HIS A 199 16.48 -5.08 -24.34
CA HIS A 199 16.24 -6.14 -23.37
C HIS A 199 15.18 -5.68 -22.37
N LEU A 200 14.10 -6.43 -22.26
CA LEU A 200 13.08 -6.24 -21.25
C LEU A 200 13.42 -7.10 -20.03
N ILE A 201 13.50 -6.44 -18.88
CA ILE A 201 13.60 -7.08 -17.57
C ILE A 201 12.20 -7.18 -17.00
N GLU A 202 11.84 -8.37 -16.53
CA GLU A 202 10.67 -8.55 -15.67
C GLU A 202 11.15 -8.97 -14.28
N ALA A 203 10.67 -8.27 -13.25
CA ALA A 203 11.06 -8.51 -11.88
C ALA A 203 9.83 -8.66 -10.99
N ARG A 204 9.89 -9.63 -10.08
CA ARG A 204 8.98 -9.68 -8.95
C ARG A 204 9.36 -8.57 -7.98
N GLU A 205 8.39 -7.75 -7.61
CA GLU A 205 8.54 -6.66 -6.67
C GLU A 205 7.42 -6.67 -5.62
N TYR A 206 7.51 -5.75 -4.68
CA TYR A 206 6.46 -5.46 -3.73
C TYR A 206 6.26 -3.95 -3.60
N ASP A 207 5.13 -3.60 -3.04
CA ASP A 207 4.90 -2.32 -2.40
C ASP A 207 4.65 -2.56 -0.90
N LEU A 208 5.47 -1.93 -0.05
CA LEU A 208 5.19 -1.75 1.36
C LEU A 208 4.25 -0.56 1.52
N HIS A 209 3.20 -0.75 2.31
CA HIS A 209 2.21 0.25 2.59
C HIS A 209 2.33 0.69 4.04
N PHE A 210 2.34 1.99 4.28
CA PHE A 210 2.41 2.58 5.62
C PHE A 210 1.23 3.50 5.83
N GLY A 211 0.35 3.16 6.78
CA GLY A 211 -0.71 4.04 7.28
C GLY A 211 -0.21 4.75 8.54
N PHE A 212 0.24 5.99 8.41
CA PHE A 212 0.72 6.78 9.54
C PHE A 212 -0.42 7.42 10.33
N ALA A 213 -0.16 7.83 11.57
CA ALA A 213 -1.13 8.60 12.35
C ALA A 213 -1.21 10.06 11.87
N THR A 214 -0.09 10.63 11.41
CA THR A 214 0.01 12.06 11.09
C THR A 214 0.75 12.34 9.77
N ALA A 215 0.55 13.53 9.22
CA ALA A 215 1.33 14.01 8.07
C ALA A 215 2.81 14.25 8.41
N ASP A 216 3.13 14.59 9.68
CA ASP A 216 4.50 14.80 10.13
C ASP A 216 5.31 13.49 10.10
N ASP A 217 4.67 12.36 10.41
CA ASP A 217 5.29 11.05 10.30
C ASP A 217 5.63 10.68 8.85
N LYS A 218 4.83 11.13 7.87
CA LYS A 218 5.22 10.99 6.45
C LYS A 218 6.52 11.72 6.16
N GLN A 219 6.69 12.93 6.68
CA GLN A 219 7.92 13.70 6.48
C GLN A 219 9.13 13.04 7.17
N ARG A 220 8.95 12.54 8.39
CA ARG A 220 9.99 11.76 9.10
C ARG A 220 10.39 10.51 8.31
N PHE A 221 9.42 9.76 7.79
CA PHE A 221 9.66 8.62 6.91
C PHE A 221 10.57 8.99 5.73
N MET A 222 10.30 10.10 5.04
CA MET A 222 11.13 10.55 3.92
C MET A 222 12.57 10.85 4.33
N GLN A 223 12.77 11.50 5.49
CA GLN A 223 14.09 11.82 6.00
C GLN A 223 14.90 10.55 6.28
N ILE A 224 14.26 9.55 6.90
CA ILE A 224 14.87 8.26 7.22
C ILE A 224 15.24 7.51 5.94
N VAL A 225 14.33 7.42 4.97
CA VAL A 225 14.61 6.78 3.67
C VAL A 225 15.76 7.46 2.94
N ASN A 226 15.77 8.80 2.87
CA ASN A 226 16.85 9.54 2.21
C ASN A 226 18.21 9.39 2.92
N ARG A 227 18.20 9.17 4.23
CA ARG A 227 19.43 9.00 5.03
C ARG A 227 19.99 7.60 4.93
N TYR A 228 19.15 6.57 5.03
CA TYR A 228 19.59 5.19 5.27
C TYR A 228 19.23 4.22 4.15
N ALA A 229 18.31 4.56 3.24
CA ALA A 229 17.87 3.68 2.15
C ALA A 229 18.14 4.25 0.76
N LYS A 230 18.74 5.45 0.67
CA LYS A 230 19.16 6.08 -0.58
C LYS A 230 20.68 6.07 -0.73
N LYS A 231 21.13 5.58 -1.87
CA LYS A 231 22.52 5.64 -2.32
C LYS A 231 22.82 6.99 -2.99
N ASN A 232 23.99 7.55 -2.69
CA ASN A 232 24.52 8.78 -3.28
C ASN A 232 25.94 8.61 -3.86
N ARG A 233 26.59 7.46 -3.62
CA ARG A 233 27.88 7.07 -4.22
C ARG A 233 28.00 5.54 -4.29
N ALA A 234 28.86 5.02 -5.18
CA ALA A 234 29.01 3.58 -5.43
C ALA A 234 29.32 2.76 -4.16
N GLU A 235 30.26 3.24 -3.35
CA GLU A 235 30.67 2.59 -2.10
C GLU A 235 30.24 3.43 -0.90
N GLN A 236 28.93 3.41 -0.59
CA GLN A 236 28.38 4.10 0.57
C GLN A 236 28.07 3.11 1.70
N SER A 237 28.75 3.26 2.83
CA SER A 237 28.46 2.55 4.08
C SER A 237 27.31 3.21 4.85
N GLY A 238 26.75 2.48 5.81
CA GLY A 238 25.68 2.99 6.69
C GLY A 238 24.29 3.01 6.04
N LEU A 239 24.11 2.27 4.95
CA LEU A 239 22.82 2.08 4.29
C LEU A 239 22.24 0.70 4.61
N ILE A 240 20.91 0.61 4.63
CA ILE A 240 20.23 -0.68 4.61
C ILE A 240 20.50 -1.39 3.28
N ARG A 241 20.40 -2.72 3.31
CA ARG A 241 20.71 -3.61 2.20
C ARG A 241 20.06 -3.16 0.90
N SER A 242 20.76 -3.29 -0.23
CA SER A 242 20.21 -3.02 -1.57
C SER A 242 19.64 -1.61 -1.79
N ALA A 243 20.08 -0.62 -1.01
CA ALA A 243 19.69 0.78 -1.19
C ALA A 243 19.88 1.29 -2.63
N TRP A 244 18.83 1.87 -3.19
CA TRP A 244 18.82 2.40 -4.56
C TRP A 244 19.31 3.84 -4.63
N TRP A 245 19.83 4.23 -5.79
CA TRP A 245 20.15 5.63 -6.11
C TRP A 245 18.90 6.51 -6.10
N GLN A 246 17.81 5.97 -6.62
CA GLN A 246 16.51 6.61 -6.71
C GLN A 246 15.47 5.68 -6.05
N PRO A 247 15.35 5.68 -4.70
CA PRO A 247 14.30 4.92 -4.03
C PRO A 247 12.94 5.39 -4.54
N TYR A 248 11.97 4.47 -4.63
CA TYR A 248 10.64 4.77 -5.14
C TYR A 248 9.62 4.73 -4.01
N TYR A 249 9.08 5.90 -3.67
CA TYR A 249 7.92 5.99 -2.79
C TYR A 249 6.98 7.10 -3.23
N ARG A 250 5.69 6.88 -2.97
CA ARG A 250 4.60 7.72 -3.45
C ARG A 250 3.49 7.92 -2.44
N SER A 251 2.76 9.01 -2.63
CA SER A 251 1.54 9.38 -1.93
C SER A 251 0.39 9.47 -2.93
N ARG A 252 -0.81 9.12 -2.47
CA ARG A 252 -2.06 9.24 -3.24
C ARG A 252 -2.65 10.64 -3.19
N VAL A 253 -2.10 11.52 -2.37
CA VAL A 253 -2.45 12.93 -2.26
C VAL A 253 -1.20 13.79 -2.26
N ALA A 254 -1.35 15.09 -2.53
CA ALA A 254 -0.24 16.03 -2.45
C ALA A 254 0.42 16.00 -1.07
N ALA A 255 1.76 16.03 -1.06
CA ALA A 255 2.55 16.02 0.16
C ALA A 255 3.78 16.92 0.00
N PRO A 256 4.29 17.53 1.09
CA PRO A 256 5.48 18.37 1.04
C PRO A 256 6.67 17.64 0.40
N ASN A 257 7.38 18.32 -0.52
CA ASN A 257 8.52 17.80 -1.26
C ASN A 257 8.24 16.60 -2.18
N PHE A 258 6.98 16.28 -2.47
CA PHE A 258 6.65 15.34 -3.56
C PHE A 258 6.30 16.09 -4.85
N HIS A 259 6.51 15.42 -5.98
CA HIS A 259 6.22 15.96 -7.30
C HIS A 259 5.08 15.19 -7.98
N PRO A 260 4.17 15.88 -8.69
CA PRO A 260 3.06 15.22 -9.37
C PRO A 260 3.56 14.41 -10.56
N VAL A 261 3.01 13.21 -10.68
CA VAL A 261 3.19 12.25 -11.78
C VAL A 261 1.83 11.69 -12.15
N THR A 262 1.63 11.37 -13.42
CA THR A 262 0.43 10.68 -13.85
C THR A 262 0.68 9.18 -13.81
N GLN A 263 -0.08 8.47 -12.98
CA GLN A 263 -0.22 7.02 -13.11
C GLN A 263 -1.37 6.73 -14.09
N ILE A 264 -1.14 5.87 -15.06
CA ILE A 264 -2.14 5.45 -16.02
C ILE A 264 -2.48 4.00 -15.69
N LEU A 265 -3.67 3.80 -15.12
CA LEU A 265 -4.21 2.48 -14.87
C LEU A 265 -4.73 1.94 -16.20
N VAL A 266 -4.13 0.86 -16.68
CA VAL A 266 -4.52 0.14 -17.89
C VAL A 266 -5.16 -1.16 -17.42
N SER A 267 -6.45 -1.34 -17.65
CA SER A 267 -7.19 -2.51 -17.17
C SER A 267 -7.73 -3.37 -18.30
N HIS A 268 -7.70 -4.68 -18.10
CA HIS A 268 -8.28 -5.68 -18.99
C HIS A 268 -8.90 -6.80 -18.14
N GLY A 269 -10.24 -6.82 -18.04
CA GLY A 269 -10.93 -7.71 -17.12
C GLY A 269 -10.58 -7.40 -15.67
N GLU A 270 -10.09 -8.39 -14.94
CA GLU A 270 -9.71 -8.28 -13.52
C GLU A 270 -8.26 -7.79 -13.32
N GLU A 271 -7.45 -7.76 -14.37
CA GLU A 271 -6.04 -7.34 -14.28
C GLU A 271 -5.90 -5.84 -14.51
N THR A 272 -4.97 -5.22 -13.76
CA THR A 272 -4.64 -3.80 -13.92
C THR A 272 -3.13 -3.59 -13.90
N ALA A 273 -2.64 -2.95 -14.95
CA ALA A 273 -1.28 -2.47 -15.06
C ALA A 273 -1.20 -0.97 -14.78
N VAL A 274 -0.04 -0.52 -14.31
CA VAL A 274 0.27 0.87 -14.06
C VAL A 274 1.47 1.28 -14.88
N MET A 275 1.27 2.32 -15.69
CA MET A 275 2.35 3.04 -16.36
C MET A 275 2.50 4.42 -15.73
N LEU A 276 3.74 4.89 -15.59
CA LEU A 276 4.05 6.18 -14.99
C LEU A 276 4.58 7.13 -16.05
N ALA A 277 4.05 8.36 -16.07
CA ALA A 277 4.51 9.40 -16.96
C ALA A 277 4.56 10.76 -16.25
N LEU A 278 5.50 11.60 -16.66
CA LEU A 278 5.45 13.02 -16.32
C LEU A 278 4.13 13.62 -16.83
N PRO A 279 3.50 14.57 -16.12
CA PRO A 279 2.18 15.10 -16.50
C PRO A 279 2.12 15.64 -17.93
N ASN A 280 3.19 16.26 -18.41
CA ASN A 280 3.28 16.77 -19.79
C ASN A 280 3.43 15.68 -20.86
N LYS A 281 3.88 14.47 -20.48
CA LYS A 281 4.03 13.31 -21.38
C LYS A 281 2.81 12.39 -21.36
N ALA A 282 2.02 12.42 -20.30
CA ALA A 282 0.90 11.50 -20.10
C ALA A 282 -0.17 11.55 -21.23
N PRO A 283 -0.59 12.73 -21.76
CA PRO A 283 -1.57 12.76 -22.85
C PRO A 283 -1.09 12.04 -24.12
N GLY A 284 0.20 12.18 -24.46
CA GLY A 284 0.80 11.49 -25.59
C GLY A 284 0.84 9.97 -25.39
N LEU A 285 1.23 9.53 -24.19
CA LEU A 285 1.23 8.10 -23.84
C LEU A 285 -0.18 7.49 -23.93
N ILE A 286 -1.19 8.16 -23.36
CA ILE A 286 -2.59 7.70 -23.41
C ILE A 286 -3.07 7.58 -24.86
N LYS A 287 -2.80 8.60 -25.69
CA LYS A 287 -3.14 8.57 -27.12
C LYS A 287 -2.48 7.39 -27.84
N ASN A 288 -1.20 7.15 -27.57
CA ASN A 288 -0.45 6.08 -28.22
C ASN A 288 -0.96 4.69 -27.79
N ILE A 289 -1.29 4.49 -26.51
CA ILE A 289 -1.88 3.23 -26.03
C ILE A 289 -3.25 3.01 -26.66
N ALA A 290 -4.10 4.04 -26.71
CA ALA A 290 -5.42 3.95 -27.33
C ALA A 290 -5.34 3.57 -28.83
N ALA A 291 -4.33 4.08 -29.54
CA ALA A 291 -4.10 3.77 -30.95
C ALA A 291 -3.74 2.30 -31.23
N LEU A 292 -3.36 1.52 -30.19
CA LEU A 292 -3.13 0.08 -30.32
C LEU A 292 -4.43 -0.71 -30.51
N ASN A 293 -5.61 -0.05 -30.44
CA ASN A 293 -6.94 -0.64 -30.61
C ASN A 293 -7.16 -1.90 -29.76
N LYS A 294 -6.62 -1.89 -28.54
CA LYS A 294 -6.86 -2.92 -27.53
C LYS A 294 -8.17 -2.60 -26.80
N THR A 295 -8.86 -3.63 -26.31
CA THR A 295 -10.07 -3.51 -25.47
C THR A 295 -9.73 -3.12 -24.03
N TRP A 296 -8.77 -2.21 -23.85
CA TRP A 296 -8.27 -1.79 -22.54
C TRP A 296 -8.95 -0.52 -22.07
N THR A 297 -9.24 -0.45 -20.78
CA THR A 297 -9.69 0.77 -20.12
C THR A 297 -8.48 1.55 -19.63
N LEU A 298 -8.43 2.85 -19.92
CA LEU A 298 -7.37 3.75 -19.47
C LEU A 298 -7.93 4.74 -18.46
N ASN A 299 -7.46 4.67 -17.21
CA ASN A 299 -7.85 5.59 -16.13
C ASN A 299 -6.60 6.33 -15.60
N PRO A 300 -6.33 7.56 -16.08
CA PRO A 300 -5.23 8.36 -15.57
C PRO A 300 -5.57 8.97 -14.21
N GLU A 301 -4.64 8.88 -13.27
CA GLU A 301 -4.74 9.48 -11.94
C GLU A 301 -3.46 10.25 -11.62
N THR A 302 -3.60 11.31 -10.82
CA THR A 302 -2.43 12.01 -10.28
C THR A 302 -1.98 11.31 -9.01
N ILE A 303 -0.68 11.00 -8.95
CA ILE A 303 0.03 10.60 -7.74
C ILE A 303 1.19 11.55 -7.50
N TRP A 304 1.73 11.50 -6.29
CA TRP A 304 2.85 12.33 -5.88
C TRP A 304 4.01 11.42 -5.55
N VAL A 305 5.15 11.59 -6.22
CA VAL A 305 6.35 10.76 -6.02
C VAL A 305 7.48 11.57 -5.39
N ASN A 306 8.42 10.88 -4.76
CA ASN A 306 9.57 11.51 -4.15
C ASN A 306 10.51 12.18 -5.18
N PRO A 307 11.32 13.17 -4.76
CA PRO A 307 12.19 13.92 -5.68
C PRO A 307 13.17 13.05 -6.46
N ALA A 308 13.66 11.98 -5.83
CA ALA A 308 14.60 11.05 -6.44
C ALA A 308 13.96 10.34 -7.65
N PHE A 309 12.78 9.75 -7.44
CA PHE A 309 12.05 9.09 -8.52
C PHE A 309 11.52 10.08 -9.58
N TYR A 310 11.15 11.30 -9.19
CA TYR A 310 10.76 12.33 -10.16
C TYR A 310 11.90 12.67 -11.13
N ARG A 311 13.12 12.85 -10.61
CA ARG A 311 14.32 13.03 -11.45
C ARG A 311 14.57 11.83 -12.36
N TYR A 312 14.36 10.61 -11.84
CA TYR A 312 14.47 9.39 -12.64
C TYR A 312 13.54 9.43 -13.87
N LEU A 313 12.28 9.85 -13.70
CA LEU A 313 11.33 10.00 -14.81
C LEU A 313 11.72 11.10 -15.80
N GLN A 314 12.50 12.09 -15.36
CA GLN A 314 13.10 13.12 -16.23
C GLN A 314 14.35 12.61 -16.97
N GLY A 315 14.82 11.40 -16.66
CA GLY A 315 16.01 10.80 -17.23
C GLY A 315 17.28 10.98 -16.39
N ASN A 316 17.20 11.64 -15.22
CA ASN A 316 18.34 11.84 -14.31
C ASN A 316 18.30 10.83 -13.15
N TYR A 317 19.31 9.98 -13.04
CA TYR A 317 19.30 8.82 -12.13
C TYR A 317 20.57 8.70 -11.27
N LYS A 318 21.54 9.59 -11.43
CA LYS A 318 22.77 9.64 -10.62
C LYS A 318 22.69 10.78 -9.61
#